data_AF-A0A0P0X9R9-F1
#
_entry.id   AF-A0A0P0X9R9-F1
#
_cell.length_a   1.000
_cell.length_b   1.000
_cell.length_c   1.000
_cell.angle_alpha   90.00
_cell.angle_beta   90.00
_cell.angle_gamma   90.00
#
_symmetry.space_group_name_H-M   'P 1'
#
loop_
_entity.id
_entity.type
_entity.pdbx_description
1 polymer ?
#
loop_
_entity_poly.entity_id
_entity_poly.type
_entity_poly.pdbx_seq_one_letter_code
_entity_poly.pdbx_strand_id
1 'polypeptide(L)'
;MLGVKRTERVLPTGTSLTVVGEAIKDDVGTIRIQRPHKGPFYVSPKSIDQLIMNLGKWAKLYQLASMGFAAFGVFLLAKRALQHFLERKRRHELQKRVHAAAAQRQAREAEGGNGTSDVDSNNKKDQLVLDICVICLEQEYNAVFVPCGHMCCCMNCSSHLTNCPLCRRRIDQAVRTFRH
;
A
#
# COMPACT_ATOMS: atom_id res chain seq x y z
N MET A 1 16.82 -57.05 -44.85
CA MET A 1 15.68 -57.39 -43.98
C MET A 1 15.83 -56.65 -42.67
N LEU A 2 14.90 -55.75 -42.32
CA LEU A 2 14.97 -55.00 -41.07
C LEU A 2 14.41 -55.87 -39.93
N GLY A 3 15.26 -56.23 -38.97
CA GLY A 3 14.86 -57.00 -37.79
C GLY A 3 14.11 -56.14 -36.78
N VAL A 4 12.85 -56.46 -36.51
CA VAL A 4 12.03 -55.77 -35.50
C VAL A 4 12.27 -56.40 -34.13
N LYS A 5 12.82 -55.64 -33.18
CA LYS A 5 12.95 -56.08 -31.78
C LYS A 5 11.63 -55.84 -31.05
N ARG A 6 10.88 -56.91 -30.77
CA ARG A 6 9.68 -56.88 -29.91
C ARG A 6 10.11 -57.11 -28.45
N THR A 7 9.69 -56.24 -27.54
CA THR A 7 9.93 -56.39 -26.10
C THR A 7 8.59 -56.56 -25.41
N GLU A 8 8.37 -57.69 -24.75
CA GLU A 8 7.15 -57.97 -24.00
C GLU A 8 7.44 -57.80 -22.50
N ARG A 9 6.55 -57.10 -21.79
CA ARG A 9 6.64 -56.91 -20.34
C ARG A 9 5.50 -57.70 -19.69
N VAL A 10 5.86 -58.67 -18.87
CA VAL A 10 4.93 -59.48 -18.09
C VAL A 10 4.88 -58.98 -16.65
N LEU A 11 3.68 -59.00 -16.08
CA LEU A 11 3.44 -58.69 -14.67
C LEU A 11 3.40 -60.00 -13.87
N PRO A 12 3.88 -60.01 -12.61
CA PRO A 12 3.76 -61.17 -11.74
C PRO A 12 2.29 -61.58 -11.55
N THR A 13 2.03 -62.89 -11.55
CA THR A 13 0.71 -63.44 -11.23
C THR A 13 0.28 -63.02 -9.82
N GLY A 14 -0.94 -62.49 -9.68
CA GLY A 14 -1.46 -61.95 -8.42
C GLY A 14 -1.32 -60.43 -8.27
N THR A 15 -0.71 -59.73 -9.23
CA THR A 15 -0.67 -58.26 -9.23
C THR A 15 -2.07 -57.69 -9.51
N SER A 16 -2.60 -56.90 -8.58
CA SER A 16 -3.88 -56.18 -8.78
C SER A 16 -3.66 -54.96 -9.69
N LEU A 17 -4.52 -54.80 -10.68
CA LEU A 17 -4.49 -53.68 -11.63
C LEU A 17 -5.89 -53.11 -11.79
N THR A 18 -5.96 -51.79 -11.90
CA THR A 18 -7.16 -51.09 -12.33
C THR A 18 -7.14 -50.95 -13.84
N VAL A 19 -8.20 -51.41 -14.50
CA VAL A 19 -8.39 -51.28 -15.94
C VAL A 19 -9.62 -50.41 -16.20
N VAL A 20 -9.46 -49.37 -17.03
CA VAL A 20 -10.54 -48.50 -17.46
C VAL A 20 -10.72 -48.64 -18.97
N GLY A 21 -11.87 -49.16 -19.37
CA GLY A 21 -12.23 -49.45 -20.76
C GLY A 21 -13.73 -49.66 -20.95
N GLU A 22 -14.11 -50.19 -22.09
CA GLU A 22 -15.50 -50.47 -22.45
C GLU A 22 -15.91 -51.84 -21.90
N ALA A 23 -16.99 -51.90 -21.13
CA ALA A 23 -17.51 -53.14 -20.56
C ALA A 23 -18.46 -53.81 -21.55
N ILE A 24 -18.16 -55.04 -21.95
CA ILE A 24 -18.96 -55.86 -22.86
C ILE A 24 -19.38 -57.14 -22.12
N LYS A 25 -20.61 -57.56 -22.34
CA LYS A 25 -21.15 -58.80 -21.78
C LYS A 25 -21.13 -59.88 -22.85
N ASP A 26 -20.46 -60.98 -22.56
CA ASP A 26 -20.45 -62.16 -23.45
C ASP A 26 -21.81 -62.88 -23.43
N ASP A 27 -22.07 -63.76 -24.40
CA ASP A 27 -23.30 -64.56 -24.49
C ASP A 27 -23.53 -65.47 -23.26
N VAL A 28 -22.45 -65.79 -22.55
CA VAL A 28 -22.44 -66.58 -21.30
C VAL A 28 -22.69 -65.69 -20.07
N GLY A 29 -22.89 -64.38 -20.26
CA GLY A 29 -23.22 -63.41 -19.22
C GLY A 29 -22.02 -62.88 -18.42
N THR A 30 -20.80 -63.24 -18.80
CA THR A 30 -19.56 -62.73 -18.17
C THR A 30 -19.24 -61.32 -18.68
N ILE A 31 -18.84 -60.42 -17.78
CA ILE A 31 -18.44 -59.04 -18.15
C ILE A 31 -16.93 -59.01 -18.42
N ARG A 32 -16.54 -58.51 -19.58
CA ARG A 32 -15.14 -58.29 -19.98
C ARG A 32 -14.91 -56.83 -20.30
N ILE A 33 -13.72 -56.33 -19.98
CA ILE A 33 -13.33 -54.96 -20.32
C ILE A 33 -12.47 -55.01 -21.59
N GLN A 34 -12.89 -54.30 -22.64
CA GLN A 34 -12.19 -54.16 -23.89
C GLN A 34 -11.66 -52.72 -24.06
N ARG A 35 -10.68 -52.54 -24.96
CA ARG A 35 -10.35 -51.22 -25.49
C ARG A 35 -11.61 -50.59 -26.14
N PRO A 36 -12.00 -49.37 -25.74
CA PRO A 36 -13.15 -48.68 -26.32
C PRO A 36 -13.01 -48.47 -27.84
N HIS A 37 -14.13 -48.48 -28.56
CA HIS A 37 -14.13 -48.14 -30.00
C HIS A 37 -13.63 -46.70 -30.27
N LYS A 38 -13.87 -45.79 -29.33
CA LYS A 38 -13.32 -44.42 -29.33
C LYS A 38 -12.79 -44.09 -27.95
N GLY A 39 -11.50 -43.75 -27.89
CA GLY A 39 -10.86 -43.22 -26.68
C GLY A 39 -9.71 -44.08 -26.13
N PRO A 40 -9.03 -43.57 -25.10
CA PRO A 40 -7.88 -44.22 -24.48
C PRO A 40 -8.29 -45.40 -23.59
N PHE A 41 -7.46 -46.44 -23.58
CA PHE A 41 -7.56 -47.57 -22.67
C PHE A 41 -6.47 -47.46 -21.61
N TYR A 42 -6.85 -47.43 -20.34
CA TYR A 42 -5.92 -47.21 -19.24
C TYR A 42 -5.75 -48.45 -18.40
N VAL A 43 -4.50 -48.77 -18.09
CA VAL A 43 -4.11 -49.79 -17.12
C VAL A 43 -3.19 -49.12 -16.11
N SER A 44 -3.56 -49.20 -14.84
CA SER A 44 -2.81 -48.58 -13.75
C SER A 44 -2.66 -49.56 -12.60
N PRO A 45 -1.48 -49.62 -11.95
CA PRO A 45 -1.29 -50.38 -10.72
C PRO A 45 -1.95 -49.73 -9.49
N LYS A 46 -2.48 -48.49 -9.61
CA LYS A 46 -3.20 -47.81 -8.53
C LYS A 46 -4.67 -48.21 -8.51
N SER A 47 -5.25 -48.35 -7.31
CA SER A 47 -6.70 -48.59 -7.17
C SER A 47 -7.51 -47.35 -7.56
N ILE A 48 -8.76 -47.57 -7.99
CA ILE A 48 -9.73 -46.50 -8.29
C ILE A 48 -9.90 -45.58 -7.07
N ASP A 49 -9.95 -46.15 -5.87
CA ASP A 49 -10.15 -45.39 -4.63
C ASP A 49 -9.01 -44.39 -4.39
N GLN A 50 -7.75 -44.82 -4.60
CA GLN A 50 -6.60 -43.93 -4.45
C GLN A 50 -6.62 -42.77 -5.45
N LEU A 51 -7.11 -43.02 -6.67
CA LEU A 51 -7.27 -41.98 -7.70
C LEU A 51 -8.34 -40.97 -7.25
N ILE A 52 -9.52 -41.44 -6.84
CA ILE A 52 -10.64 -40.59 -6.41
C ILE A 52 -10.26 -39.76 -5.16
N MET A 53 -9.62 -40.40 -4.17
CA MET A 53 -9.18 -39.72 -2.94
C MET A 53 -8.24 -38.55 -3.21
N ASN A 54 -7.36 -38.68 -4.20
CA ASN A 54 -6.45 -37.59 -4.56
C ASN A 54 -7.22 -36.40 -5.15
N LEU A 55 -8.14 -36.66 -6.09
CA LEU A 55 -8.97 -35.59 -6.67
C LEU A 55 -9.81 -34.86 -5.61
N GLY A 56 -10.38 -35.60 -4.65
CA GLY A 56 -11.15 -35.01 -3.56
C GLY A 56 -10.34 -34.06 -2.68
N LYS A 57 -9.07 -34.40 -2.36
CA LYS A 57 -8.17 -33.52 -1.59
C LYS A 57 -7.86 -32.22 -2.32
N TRP A 58 -7.56 -32.29 -3.61
CA TRP A 58 -7.30 -31.10 -4.43
C TRP A 58 -8.55 -30.22 -4.53
N ALA A 59 -9.73 -30.81 -4.74
CA ALA A 59 -10.99 -30.06 -4.78
C ALA A 59 -11.24 -29.29 -3.48
N LYS A 60 -11.02 -29.92 -2.31
CA LYS A 60 -11.17 -29.26 -1.00
C LYS A 60 -10.14 -28.14 -0.78
N LEU A 61 -8.89 -28.35 -1.20
CA LEU A 61 -7.85 -27.33 -1.18
C LEU A 61 -8.24 -26.11 -2.02
N TYR A 62 -8.72 -26.34 -3.25
CA TYR A 62 -9.17 -25.25 -4.13
C TYR A 62 -10.38 -24.50 -3.56
N GLN A 63 -11.34 -25.20 -2.96
CA GLN A 63 -12.47 -24.55 -2.28
C GLN A 63 -12.00 -23.64 -1.13
N LEU A 64 -11.07 -24.11 -0.29
CA LEU A 64 -10.52 -23.33 0.81
C LEU A 64 -9.74 -22.10 0.31
N ALA A 65 -8.90 -22.29 -0.70
CA ALA A 65 -8.13 -21.21 -1.30
C ALA A 65 -9.05 -20.13 -1.90
N SER A 66 -10.08 -20.54 -2.65
CA SER A 66 -11.06 -19.63 -3.25
C SER A 66 -11.79 -18.81 -2.18
N MET A 67 -12.17 -19.43 -1.06
CA MET A 67 -12.83 -18.74 0.05
C MET A 67 -11.88 -17.73 0.72
N GLY A 68 -10.60 -18.08 0.89
CA GLY A 68 -9.57 -17.20 1.42
C GLY A 68 -9.35 -15.96 0.55
N PHE A 69 -9.21 -16.13 -0.78
CA PHE A 69 -9.07 -15.01 -1.70
C PHE A 69 -10.30 -14.09 -1.72
N ALA A 70 -11.50 -14.66 -1.65
CA ALA A 70 -12.74 -13.87 -1.57
C ALA A 70 -12.78 -13.02 -0.29
N ALA A 71 -12.47 -13.61 0.87
CA ALA A 71 -12.44 -12.89 2.14
C ALA A 71 -11.38 -11.76 2.13
N PHE A 72 -10.19 -12.04 1.59
CA PHE A 72 -9.12 -11.04 1.47
C PHE A 72 -9.52 -9.89 0.53
N GLY A 73 -10.14 -10.19 -0.61
CA GLY A 73 -10.66 -9.18 -1.54
C GLY A 73 -11.70 -8.27 -0.89
N VAL A 74 -12.68 -8.85 -0.17
CA VAL A 74 -13.70 -8.10 0.57
C VAL A 74 -13.06 -7.21 1.65
N PHE A 75 -12.08 -7.73 2.40
CA PHE A 75 -11.37 -6.96 3.41
C PHE A 75 -10.65 -5.74 2.82
N LEU A 76 -9.96 -5.89 1.68
CA LEU A 76 -9.28 -4.76 1.02
C LEU A 76 -10.26 -3.69 0.54
N LEU A 77 -11.38 -4.10 -0.07
CA LEU A 77 -12.42 -3.18 -0.51
C LEU A 77 -13.06 -2.45 0.67
N ALA A 78 -13.39 -3.18 1.73
CA ALA A 78 -13.96 -2.61 2.96
C ALA A 78 -12.99 -1.64 3.64
N LYS A 79 -11.70 -2.00 3.74
CA LYS A 79 -10.66 -1.13 4.32
C LYS A 79 -10.52 0.16 3.52
N ARG A 80 -10.47 0.07 2.19
CA ARG A 80 -10.39 1.25 1.31
C ARG A 80 -11.64 2.12 1.42
N ALA A 81 -12.82 1.52 1.47
CA ALA A 81 -14.08 2.23 1.68
C ALA A 81 -14.13 2.91 3.06
N LEU A 82 -13.69 2.23 4.12
CA LEU A 82 -13.62 2.79 5.48
C LEU A 82 -12.68 4.00 5.54
N GLN A 83 -11.46 3.87 5.01
CA GLN A 83 -10.50 4.98 4.98
C GLN A 83 -11.08 6.18 4.25
N HIS A 84 -11.69 5.95 3.08
CA HIS A 84 -12.32 7.00 2.30
C HIS A 84 -13.51 7.64 3.02
N PHE A 85 -14.30 6.85 3.76
CA PHE A 85 -15.44 7.36 4.51
C PHE A 85 -15.02 8.15 5.74
N LEU A 86 -14.02 7.66 6.49
CA LEU A 86 -13.45 8.36 7.65
C LEU A 86 -12.81 9.68 7.23
N GLU A 87 -12.08 9.71 6.10
CA GLU A 87 -11.55 10.95 5.53
C GLU A 87 -12.65 11.92 5.10
N ARG A 88 -13.71 11.44 4.44
CA ARG A 88 -14.87 12.27 4.11
C ARG A 88 -15.53 12.86 5.35
N LYS A 89 -15.73 12.06 6.40
CA LYS A 89 -16.32 12.53 7.66
C LYS A 89 -15.45 13.59 8.32
N ARG A 90 -14.13 13.38 8.36
CA ARG A 90 -13.16 14.35 8.91
C ARG A 90 -13.19 15.68 8.16
N ARG A 91 -13.29 15.66 6.83
CA ARG A 91 -13.42 16.88 6.00
C ARG A 91 -14.71 17.64 6.30
N HIS A 92 -15.83 16.94 6.46
CA HIS A 92 -17.11 17.56 6.83
C HIS A 92 -17.06 18.20 8.23
N GLU A 93 -16.49 17.52 9.23
CA GLU A 93 -16.33 18.08 10.57
C GLU A 93 -15.42 19.31 10.56
N LEU A 94 -14.32 19.28 9.79
CA LEU A 94 -13.43 20.42 9.65
C LEU A 94 -14.12 21.61 8.97
N GLN A 95 -14.86 21.39 7.88
CA GLN A 95 -15.63 22.44 7.21
C GLN A 95 -16.66 23.08 8.15
N LYS A 96 -17.39 22.30 8.94
CA LYS A 96 -18.34 22.84 9.93
C LYS A 96 -17.63 23.73 10.97
N ARG A 97 -16.48 23.29 11.47
CA ARG A 97 -15.66 24.09 12.42
C ARG A 97 -15.18 25.40 11.78
N VAL A 98 -14.72 25.34 10.53
CA VAL A 98 -14.28 26.53 9.78
C VAL A 98 -15.43 27.50 9.54
N HIS A 99 -16.61 27.02 9.10
CA HIS A 99 -17.78 27.87 8.91
C HIS A 99 -18.27 28.51 10.21
N ALA A 100 -18.32 27.76 11.32
CA ALA A 100 -18.67 28.31 12.62
C ALA A 100 -17.66 29.38 13.08
N ALA A 101 -16.36 29.13 12.90
CA ALA A 101 -15.32 30.12 13.20
C ALA A 101 -15.42 31.36 12.30
N ALA A 102 -15.76 31.21 11.02
CA ALA A 102 -15.97 32.32 10.09
C ALA A 102 -17.20 33.17 10.48
N ALA A 103 -18.31 32.54 10.87
CA ALA A 103 -19.50 33.24 11.36
C ALA A 103 -19.21 34.02 12.66
N GLN A 104 -18.43 33.43 13.57
CA GLN A 104 -18.00 34.13 14.79
C GLN A 104 -17.08 35.32 14.51
N ARG A 105 -16.21 35.25 13.49
CA ARG A 105 -15.39 36.39 13.07
C ARG A 105 -16.24 37.53 12.52
N GLN A 106 -17.21 37.23 11.65
CA GLN A 106 -18.14 38.24 11.12
C GLN A 106 -18.97 38.91 12.23
N ALA A 107 -19.43 38.15 13.22
CA ALA A 107 -20.14 38.70 14.37
C ALA A 107 -19.25 39.65 15.21
N ARG A 108 -18.00 39.27 15.46
CA ARG A 108 -17.03 40.14 16.17
C ARG A 108 -16.66 41.40 15.38
N GLU A 109 -16.57 41.32 14.06
CA GLU A 109 -16.32 42.47 13.19
C GLU A 109 -17.53 43.42 13.16
N ALA A 110 -18.76 42.88 13.19
CA ALA A 110 -19.99 43.67 13.28
C ALA A 110 -20.16 44.35 14.65
N GLU A 111 -19.71 43.73 15.74
CA GLU A 111 -19.69 44.32 17.09
C GLU A 111 -18.48 45.25 17.33
N GLY A 112 -17.39 45.11 16.54
CA GLY A 112 -16.14 45.87 16.65
C GLY A 112 -16.11 47.24 15.98
N GLY A 113 -17.26 47.78 15.55
CA GLY A 113 -17.36 49.11 14.92
C GLY A 113 -17.19 50.30 15.87
N ASN A 114 -16.97 50.08 17.17
CA ASN A 114 -16.74 51.16 18.13
C ASN A 114 -15.95 50.66 19.36
N GLY A 115 -14.66 51.01 19.48
CA GLY A 115 -13.92 50.93 20.74
C GLY A 115 -12.57 50.21 20.69
N THR A 116 -11.51 51.01 20.65
CA THR A 116 -10.18 50.80 21.27
C THR A 116 -9.45 49.47 21.07
N SER A 117 -8.35 49.59 20.34
CA SER A 117 -7.19 48.70 20.24
C SER A 117 -6.80 48.02 21.55
N ASP A 118 -7.04 46.72 21.69
CA ASP A 118 -6.32 45.84 22.63
C ASP A 118 -6.52 44.34 22.28
N VAL A 119 -6.37 43.96 21.00
CA VAL A 119 -6.30 42.54 20.61
C VAL A 119 -5.29 42.35 19.48
N ASP A 120 -4.00 42.55 19.78
CA ASP A 120 -2.91 42.14 18.88
C ASP A 120 -1.71 41.54 19.64
N SER A 121 -1.99 40.76 20.68
CA SER A 121 -0.93 40.13 21.50
C SER A 121 -0.59 38.70 21.06
N ASN A 122 -1.38 38.09 20.16
CA ASN A 122 -1.15 36.71 19.74
C ASN A 122 -0.52 36.56 18.35
N ASN A 123 -0.64 37.58 17.47
CA ASN A 123 0.01 37.57 16.16
C ASN A 123 1.48 38.03 16.25
N LYS A 124 1.80 38.89 17.23
CA LYS A 124 3.17 39.36 17.48
C LYS A 124 4.12 38.27 17.97
N LYS A 125 3.64 37.25 18.71
CA LYS A 125 4.52 36.19 19.24
C LYS A 125 5.08 35.28 18.15
N ASP A 126 4.28 34.90 17.16
CA ASP A 126 4.77 34.09 16.02
C ASP A 126 5.66 34.92 15.08
N GLN A 127 5.38 36.23 14.93
CA GLN A 127 6.21 37.15 14.15
C GLN A 127 7.59 37.38 14.80
N LEU A 128 7.65 37.54 16.14
CA LEU A 128 8.89 37.77 16.89
C LEU A 128 9.86 36.57 16.86
N VAL A 129 9.35 35.34 16.74
CA VAL A 129 10.20 34.14 16.62
C VAL A 129 10.92 34.09 15.26
N LEU A 130 10.34 34.72 14.22
CA LEU A 130 10.96 34.76 12.89
C LEU A 130 12.08 35.80 12.80
N ASP A 131 12.09 36.82 13.67
CA ASP A 131 13.07 37.94 13.62
C ASP A 131 14.38 37.70 14.38
N ILE A 132 14.51 36.55 15.04
CA ILE A 132 15.70 36.21 15.83
C ILE A 132 16.70 35.40 14.98
N CYS A 133 18.00 35.61 15.22
CA CYS A 133 19.08 34.83 14.63
C CYS A 133 18.89 33.33 14.91
N VAL A 134 18.81 32.52 13.86
CA VAL A 134 18.56 31.07 13.96
C VAL A 134 19.73 30.27 14.59
N ILE A 135 20.86 30.93 14.85
CA ILE A 135 22.07 30.29 15.41
C ILE A 135 22.17 30.55 16.91
N CYS A 136 22.23 31.82 17.33
CA CYS A 136 22.36 32.13 18.76
C CYS A 136 21.01 32.18 19.48
N LEU A 137 19.90 32.39 18.77
CA LEU A 137 18.56 32.57 19.36
C LEU A 137 18.47 33.71 20.40
N GLU A 138 19.46 34.60 20.44
CA GLU A 138 19.57 35.68 21.42
C GLU A 138 19.38 37.07 20.81
N GLN A 139 19.87 37.28 19.58
CA GLN A 139 19.89 38.58 18.90
C GLN A 139 19.04 38.52 17.64
N GLU A 140 18.44 39.65 17.27
CA GLU A 140 17.73 39.78 16.00
C GLU A 140 18.67 39.55 14.80
N TYR A 141 18.15 38.97 13.72
CA TYR A 141 18.93 38.87 12.50
C TYR A 141 19.18 40.27 11.92
N ASN A 142 20.42 40.53 11.54
CA ASN A 142 20.82 41.82 10.97
C ASN A 142 21.93 41.68 9.93
N ALA A 143 22.10 40.49 9.35
CA ALA A 143 23.04 40.21 8.28
C ALA A 143 22.31 39.59 7.06
N VAL A 144 22.63 40.10 5.87
CA VAL A 144 22.23 39.54 4.56
C VAL A 144 23.43 38.83 3.94
N PHE A 145 23.22 37.62 3.44
CA PHE A 145 24.25 36.87 2.71
C PHE A 145 24.24 37.16 1.20
N VAL A 146 25.37 37.55 0.62
CA VAL A 146 25.56 37.74 -0.82
C VAL A 146 26.23 36.50 -1.42
N PRO A 147 25.76 35.96 -2.57
CA PRO A 147 24.70 36.48 -3.45
C PRO A 147 23.30 35.88 -3.19
N CYS A 148 23.08 35.12 -2.13
CA CYS A 148 21.80 34.40 -1.96
C CYS A 148 20.64 35.23 -1.38
N GLY A 149 20.92 36.38 -0.78
CA GLY A 149 19.92 37.31 -0.23
C GLY A 149 19.26 36.88 1.08
N HIS A 150 19.61 35.73 1.66
CA HIS A 150 18.96 35.22 2.87
C HIS A 150 19.39 36.00 4.12
N MET A 151 18.41 36.34 4.96
CA MET A 151 18.57 37.00 6.25
C MET A 151 18.08 36.08 7.36
N CYS A 152 18.99 35.39 8.03
CA CYS A 152 18.63 34.46 9.11
C CYS A 152 19.57 34.52 10.32
N CYS A 153 20.61 35.36 10.28
CA CYS A 153 21.63 35.41 11.32
C CYS A 153 21.95 36.85 11.73
N CYS A 154 22.43 37.02 12.97
CA CYS A 154 23.07 38.25 13.41
C CYS A 154 24.51 38.35 12.87
N MET A 155 25.08 39.56 12.89
CA MET A 155 26.41 39.81 12.34
C MET A 155 27.50 38.98 13.04
N ASN A 156 27.38 38.76 14.34
CA ASN A 156 28.34 37.94 15.11
C ASN A 156 28.31 36.47 14.70
N CYS A 157 27.13 35.89 14.47
CA CYS A 157 27.04 34.52 13.99
C CYS A 157 27.47 34.40 12.53
N SER A 158 27.18 35.41 11.70
CA SER A 158 27.50 35.38 10.27
C SER A 158 29.01 35.34 9.97
N SER A 159 29.87 35.92 10.81
CA SER A 159 31.33 35.92 10.61
C SER A 159 31.96 34.53 10.76
N HIS A 160 31.25 33.57 11.36
CA HIS A 160 31.71 32.19 11.53
C HIS A 160 31.17 31.24 10.45
N LEU A 161 30.42 31.74 9.47
CA LEU A 161 29.77 30.93 8.44
C LEU A 161 30.45 31.09 7.08
N THR A 162 30.70 29.96 6.42
CA THR A 162 31.16 29.90 5.03
C THR A 162 30.00 29.70 4.04
N ASN A 163 28.90 29.09 4.50
CA ASN A 163 27.74 28.76 3.68
C ASN A 163 26.45 29.22 4.36
N CYS A 164 25.47 29.65 3.56
CA CYS A 164 24.17 30.08 4.05
C CYS A 164 23.41 28.91 4.69
N PRO A 165 22.89 29.04 5.93
CA PRO A 165 22.14 27.98 6.60
C PRO A 165 20.86 27.56 5.88
N LEU A 166 20.23 28.47 5.14
CA LEU A 166 18.96 28.22 4.45
C LEU A 166 19.13 27.52 3.09
N CYS A 167 20.05 28.02 2.26
CA CYS A 167 20.20 27.54 0.88
C CYS A 167 21.53 26.84 0.58
N ARG A 168 22.43 26.74 1.58
CA ARG A 168 23.76 26.12 1.50
C ARG A 168 24.72 26.73 0.47
N ARG A 169 24.33 27.82 -0.21
CA ARG A 169 25.20 28.59 -1.12
C ARG A 169 26.35 29.20 -0.33
N ARG A 170 27.56 29.19 -0.93
CA ARG A 170 28.74 29.86 -0.38
C ARG A 170 28.45 31.35 -0.17
N ILE A 171 28.87 31.88 0.97
CA ILE A 171 28.74 33.29 1.32
C ILE A 171 30.00 34.00 0.83
N ASP A 172 29.84 34.93 -0.10
CA ASP A 172 30.95 35.77 -0.57
C ASP A 172 31.11 37.01 0.31
N GLN A 173 29.98 37.55 0.80
CA GLN A 173 29.96 38.68 1.71
C GLN A 173 28.72 38.61 2.61
N ALA A 174 28.87 39.01 3.88
CA ALA A 174 27.75 39.27 4.79
C ALA A 174 27.64 40.78 5.04
N VAL A 175 26.48 41.37 4.75
CA VAL A 175 26.23 42.81 4.84
C VAL A 175 25.26 43.10 5.98
N ARG A 176 25.62 44.04 6.86
CA ARG A 176 24.75 44.46 7.96
C ARG A 176 23.57 45.27 7.44
N THR A 177 22.37 44.93 7.88
CA THR A 177 21.13 45.68 7.60
C THR A 177 20.67 46.46 8.82
N PHE A 178 20.21 47.68 8.59
CA PHE A 178 19.55 48.51 9.59
C PHE A 178 18.07 48.57 9.22
N ARG A 179 17.20 48.26 10.18
CA ARG A 179 15.75 48.44 10.06
C ARG A 179 15.35 49.68 10.85
N HIS A 180 14.43 50.46 10.32
CA HIS A 180 13.86 51.65 10.95
C HIS A 180 12.70 51.29 11.88
#